data_AF-A0A1G8I3Y2-F1
#
_entry.id   AF-A0A1G8I3Y2-F1
#
_cell.length_a   1.000
_cell.length_b   1.000
_cell.length_c   1.000
_cell.angle_alpha   90.00
_cell.angle_beta   90.00
_cell.angle_gamma   90.00
#
_symmetry.space_group_name_H-M   'P 1'
#
loop_
_entity.id
_entity.type
_entity.pdbx_description
1 polymer ?
#
loop_
_entity_poly.entity_id
_entity_poly.type
_entity_poly.pdbx_seq_one_letter_code
_entity_poly.pdbx_strand_id
1 'polypeptide(L)'
;MESNKIPLTLNYLGESHRLQIVHGQYHSLMSLIADYLAIPGFGLCCGMGSCGTCVVQIASPYSQVKRNVMACGILVNDELANMVILIPDKIY
;
A
#
# COMPACT_ATOMS: atom_id res chain seq x y z
N MET A 1 13.17 -23.05 -1.11
CA MET A 1 13.73 -21.69 -1.00
C MET A 1 12.58 -20.74 -1.24
N GLU A 2 11.82 -20.42 -0.19
CA GLU A 2 10.73 -19.44 -0.31
C GLU A 2 11.36 -18.08 -0.59
N SER A 3 10.85 -17.41 -1.62
CA SER A 3 11.35 -16.09 -1.99
C SER A 3 11.07 -15.15 -0.82
N ASN A 4 12.12 -14.66 -0.14
CA ASN A 4 11.99 -13.77 1.02
C ASN A 4 11.49 -12.36 0.65
N LYS A 5 10.80 -12.23 -0.48
CA LYS A 5 10.36 -10.98 -1.07
C LYS A 5 8.89 -11.08 -1.47
N ILE A 6 8.14 -10.06 -1.11
CA ILE A 6 6.73 -9.86 -1.43
C ILE A 6 6.68 -8.91 -2.64
N PRO A 7 6.39 -9.39 -3.85
CA PRO A 7 6.21 -8.52 -5.00
C PRO A 7 4.87 -7.78 -4.88
N LEU A 8 4.82 -6.47 -5.14
CA LEU A 8 3.56 -5.72 -5.24
C LEU A 8 3.72 -4.54 -6.20
N THR A 9 2.62 -3.94 -6.63
CA THR A 9 2.65 -2.74 -7.48
C THR A 9 1.94 -1.59 -6.79
N LEU A 10 2.60 -0.45 -6.66
CA LEU A 10 1.96 0.82 -6.30
C LEU A 10 1.60 1.57 -7.57
N ASN A 11 0.40 2.11 -7.65
CA ASN A 11 -0.01 2.99 -8.73
C ASN A 11 -0.43 4.34 -8.14
N TYR A 12 0.31 5.39 -8.50
CA TYR A 12 0.12 6.74 -8.00
C TYR A 12 0.38 7.74 -9.13
N LEU A 13 -0.49 8.74 -9.28
CA LEU A 13 -0.43 9.76 -10.34
C LEU A 13 -0.30 9.19 -11.77
N GLY A 14 -0.84 7.99 -12.00
CA GLY A 14 -0.76 7.29 -13.29
C GLY A 14 0.56 6.55 -13.51
N GLU A 15 1.50 6.62 -12.58
CA GLU A 15 2.76 5.87 -12.61
C GLU A 15 2.62 4.55 -11.84
N SER A 16 3.13 3.46 -12.43
CA SER A 16 3.13 2.13 -11.80
C SER A 16 4.54 1.75 -11.34
N HIS A 17 4.72 1.64 -10.02
CA HIS A 17 5.96 1.27 -9.37
C HIS A 17 5.89 -0.19 -8.93
N ARG A 18 6.69 -1.05 -9.55
CA ARG A 18 6.81 -2.46 -9.17
C ARG A 18 7.85 -2.61 -8.07
N LEU A 19 7.43 -3.11 -6.92
CA LEU A 19 8.26 -3.27 -5.73
C LEU A 19 8.48 -4.75 -5.40
N GLN A 20 9.62 -5.04 -4.77
CA GLN A 20 9.89 -6.32 -4.13
C GLN A 20 10.30 -6.04 -2.69
N ILE A 21 9.39 -6.30 -1.76
CA ILE A 21 9.56 -5.93 -0.35
C ILE A 21 10.12 -7.11 0.41
N VAL A 22 11.17 -6.89 1.21
CA VAL A 22 11.70 -7.97 2.07
C VAL A 22 10.75 -8.18 3.24
N HIS A 23 10.51 -9.44 3.64
CA HIS A 23 9.69 -9.72 4.82
C HIS A 23 10.20 -8.99 6.06
N GLY A 24 9.26 -8.41 6.82
CA GLY A 24 9.57 -7.65 8.03
C GLY A 24 10.17 -6.26 7.80
N GLN A 25 10.44 -5.85 6.56
CA GLN A 25 10.97 -4.50 6.25
C GLN A 25 9.97 -3.40 6.62
N TYR A 26 8.69 -3.62 6.35
CA TYR A 26 7.61 -2.70 6.72
C TYR A 26 6.57 -3.47 7.50
N HIS A 27 6.03 -2.86 8.56
CA HIS A 27 4.94 -3.44 9.31
C HIS A 27 3.59 -3.21 8.60
N SER A 28 3.36 -1.99 8.12
CA SER A 28 2.09 -1.58 7.52
C SER A 28 2.26 -1.07 6.09
N LEU A 29 1.20 -1.20 5.28
CA LEU A 29 1.15 -0.65 3.93
C LEU A 29 1.31 0.88 3.96
N MET A 30 0.80 1.54 5.01
CA MET A 30 0.99 2.99 5.20
C MET A 30 2.47 3.36 5.35
N SER A 31 3.22 2.65 6.21
CA SER A 31 4.65 2.92 6.39
C SER A 31 5.45 2.68 5.10
N LEU A 32 5.09 1.67 4.32
CA LEU A 32 5.71 1.39 3.03
C LEU A 32 5.46 2.52 2.02
N ILE A 33 4.21 2.99 1.91
CA ILE A 33 3.83 4.05 0.96
C ILE A 33 4.46 5.38 1.35
N ALA A 34 4.46 5.70 2.65
CA ALA A 34 5.04 6.94 3.17
C ALA A 34 6.55 7.02 2.90
N ASP A 35 7.27 5.92 3.11
CA ASP A 35 8.71 5.82 2.85
C ASP A 35 9.03 5.90 1.35
N TYR A 36 8.26 5.20 0.50
CA TYR A 36 8.57 5.11 -0.93
C TYR A 36 8.13 6.33 -1.75
N LEU A 37 6.96 6.93 -1.46
CA LEU A 37 6.36 7.99 -2.28
C LEU A 37 6.36 9.37 -1.63
N ALA A 38 6.56 9.47 -0.30
CA ALA A 38 6.59 10.73 0.44
C ALA A 38 5.41 11.68 0.11
N ILE A 39 4.19 11.12 0.03
CA ILE A 39 2.98 11.87 -0.38
C ILE A 39 2.59 12.86 0.74
N PRO A 40 2.51 14.17 0.45
CA PRO A 40 2.05 15.15 1.43
C PRO A 40 0.63 14.83 1.94
N GLY A 41 0.41 14.93 3.26
CA GLY A 41 -0.89 14.67 3.87
C GLY A 41 -1.26 13.19 4.02
N PHE A 42 -0.48 12.26 3.47
CA PHE A 42 -0.77 10.83 3.60
C PHE A 42 -0.44 10.34 5.02
N GLY A 43 -1.40 9.71 5.69
CA GLY A 43 -1.19 9.07 7.00
C GLY A 43 -0.95 10.03 8.18
N LEU A 44 -1.63 11.18 8.25
CA LEU A 44 -1.40 12.25 9.25
C LEU A 44 -1.53 11.80 10.71
N CYS A 45 -2.35 10.80 11.01
CA CYS A 45 -2.50 10.27 12.37
C CYS A 45 -1.46 9.22 12.76
N CYS A 46 -0.39 9.02 11.95
CA CYS A 46 0.66 8.04 12.21
C CYS A 46 0.14 6.61 12.44
N GLY A 47 -1.00 6.26 11.83
CA GLY A 47 -1.59 4.92 11.93
C GLY A 47 -2.49 4.67 13.13
N MET A 48 -2.87 5.71 13.88
CA MET A 48 -3.87 5.60 14.96
C MET A 48 -5.30 5.30 14.47
N GLY A 49 -5.56 5.37 13.16
CA GLY A 49 -6.87 5.08 12.57
C GLY A 49 -7.90 6.22 12.67
N SER A 50 -7.48 7.46 12.96
CA SER A 50 -8.39 8.59 13.21
C SER A 50 -8.52 9.62 12.08
N CYS A 51 -7.59 9.67 11.12
CA CYS A 51 -7.57 10.75 10.12
C CYS A 51 -8.21 10.43 8.76
N GLY A 52 -8.37 9.15 8.39
CA GLY A 52 -8.83 8.80 7.04
C GLY A 52 -7.83 9.08 5.90
N THR A 53 -6.69 9.72 6.15
CA THR A 53 -5.77 10.17 5.09
C THR A 53 -4.81 9.09 4.57
N CYS A 54 -5.07 7.82 4.84
CA CYS A 54 -4.31 6.71 4.26
C CYS A 54 -5.23 5.68 3.56
N VAL A 55 -6.40 6.11 3.11
CA VAL A 55 -7.31 5.27 2.31
C VAL A 55 -6.66 4.95 0.96
N VAL A 56 -6.56 3.67 0.63
CA VAL A 56 -6.08 3.17 -0.67
C VAL A 56 -7.01 2.08 -1.19
N GLN A 57 -6.85 1.70 -2.45
CA GLN A 57 -7.56 0.55 -3.02
C GLN A 57 -6.61 -0.61 -3.26
N ILE A 58 -6.98 -1.80 -2.78
CA ILE A 58 -6.28 -3.04 -3.10
C ILE A 58 -7.08 -3.78 -4.18
N ALA A 59 -6.39 -4.17 -5.24
CA ALA A 59 -6.92 -4.95 -6.35
C ALA A 59 -6.05 -6.17 -6.62
N SER A 60 -6.68 -7.30 -6.90
CA SER A 60 -6.00 -8.48 -7.43
C SER A 60 -5.91 -8.38 -8.95
N PRO A 61 -4.80 -8.76 -9.59
CA PRO A 61 -4.70 -8.77 -11.06
C PRO A 61 -5.71 -9.72 -11.73
N TYR A 62 -6.26 -10.68 -10.97
CA TYR A 62 -7.23 -11.67 -11.47
C TYR A 62 -8.68 -11.29 -11.18
N SER A 63 -8.94 -10.13 -10.55
CA SER A 63 -10.28 -9.71 -10.15
C SER A 63 -10.53 -8.24 -10.47
N GLN A 64 -11.74 -7.94 -10.92
CA GLN A 64 -12.19 -6.56 -11.12
C GLN A 64 -12.59 -5.88 -9.78
N VAL A 65 -12.65 -6.64 -8.69
CA VAL A 65 -13.05 -6.12 -7.38
C VAL A 65 -11.91 -5.31 -6.77
N LYS A 66 -12.21 -4.05 -6.45
CA LYS A 66 -11.32 -3.15 -5.70
C LYS A 66 -11.88 -2.96 -4.30
N ARG A 67 -11.02 -3.05 -3.29
CA ARG A 67 -11.41 -2.85 -1.89
C ARG A 67 -10.76 -1.59 -1.35
N ASN A 68 -11.58 -0.64 -0.90
CA ASN A 68 -11.10 0.51 -0.14
C ASN A 68 -10.68 0.02 1.25
N VAL A 69 -9.45 0.36 1.66
CA VAL A 69 -8.90 -0.02 2.96
C VAL A 69 -8.11 1.14 3.56
N MET A 70 -7.99 1.16 4.88
CA MET A 70 -7.05 2.02 5.59
C MET A 70 -5.66 1.40 5.53
N ALA A 71 -4.71 1.97 4.80
CA ALA A 71 -3.37 1.40 4.63
C ALA A 71 -2.63 1.19 5.96
N CYS A 72 -2.96 1.95 7.01
CA CYS A 72 -2.37 1.77 8.33
C CYS A 72 -2.83 0.50 9.06
N GLY A 73 -3.98 -0.06 8.68
CA GLY A 73 -4.51 -1.32 9.22
C GLY A 73 -4.14 -2.55 8.38
N ILE A 74 -3.39 -2.38 7.29
CA ILE A 74 -2.99 -3.48 6.40
C ILE A 74 -1.54 -3.85 6.68
N LEU A 75 -1.32 -5.11 7.06
CA LEU A 75 0.03 -5.65 7.26
C LEU A 75 0.72 -5.93 5.92
N VAL A 76 2.03 -5.76 5.90
CA VAL A 76 2.85 -6.17 4.75
C VAL A 76 3.32 -7.60 4.95
N ASN A 77 2.63 -8.53 4.30
CA ASN A 77 2.89 -9.97 4.32
C ASN A 77 2.57 -10.59 2.95
N ASP A 78 2.63 -11.91 2.85
CA ASP A 78 2.38 -12.66 1.61
C ASP A 78 0.97 -12.45 1.02
N GLU A 79 0.00 -11.96 1.79
CA GLU A 79 -1.34 -11.67 1.27
C GLU A 79 -1.34 -10.49 0.29
N LEU A 80 -0.33 -9.61 0.38
CA LEU A 80 -0.11 -8.52 -0.58
C LEU A 80 0.65 -8.96 -1.82
N ALA A 81 1.10 -10.22 -1.89
CA ALA A 81 1.88 -10.70 -3.03
C ALA A 81 1.07 -10.58 -4.33
N ASN A 82 1.70 -9.91 -5.30
CA ASN A 82 1.17 -9.59 -6.63
C ASN A 82 -0.07 -8.68 -6.63
N MET A 83 -0.41 -8.06 -5.51
CA MET A 83 -1.51 -7.11 -5.46
C MET A 83 -1.11 -5.76 -6.07
N VAL A 84 -2.13 -5.06 -6.57
CA VAL A 84 -2.00 -3.69 -7.06
C VAL A 84 -2.66 -2.75 -6.05
N ILE A 85 -1.88 -1.79 -5.57
CA ILE A 85 -2.31 -0.76 -4.63
C ILE A 85 -2.52 0.53 -5.41
N LEU A 86 -3.75 1.00 -5.51
CA LEU A 86 -4.09 2.26 -6.17
C LEU A 86 -4.19 3.35 -5.11
N ILE A 87 -3.38 4.39 -5.26
CA ILE A 87 -3.29 5.51 -4.35
C ILE A 87 -3.98 6.71 -5.01
N PRO A 88 -5.04 7.26 -4.40
CA PRO A 88 -5.81 8.34 -5.00
C PRO A 88 -5.03 9.66 -4.97
N ASP A 89 -5.31 10.54 -5.94
CA ASP A 89 -4.57 11.78 -6.21
C ASP A 89 -5.09 13.01 -5.46
N LYS A 90 -6.30 12.96 -4.88
CA LYS A 90 -7.03 14.15 -4.36
C LYS A 90 -7.59 14.03 -2.94
N ILE A 91 -7.12 13.09 -2.13
CA ILE A 91 -7.79 12.79 -0.83
C ILE A 91 -7.17 13.52 0.37
N TYR A 92 -5.98 14.11 0.26
CA TYR A 92 -5.18 14.49 1.44
C TYR A 92 -4.78 15.97 1.48
#